data_AF-A0A963PKQ6-F1
#
_entry.id   AF-A0A963PKQ6-F1
#
_cell.length_a   1.000
_cell.length_b   1.000
_cell.length_c   1.000
_cell.angle_alpha   90.00
_cell.angle_beta   90.00
_cell.angle_gamma   90.00
#
_symmetry.space_group_name_H-M   'P 1'
#
loop_
_entity.id
_entity.type
_entity.pdbx_description
1 polymer ?
#
loop_
_entity_poly.entity_id
_entity_poly.type
_entity_poly.pdbx_seq_one_letter_code
_entity_poly.pdbx_strand_id
1 'polypeptide(L)'
;LAKMNGAVGNYNAHLAAYPDVDWEAFARRVVEERLGLTFNPYTIQIEPHDAMAELFDAMARTNTILIDWSRDLWGYISLGYFKQRLKSGEIGSSTMPHKVNPIDFENAEGNFGLANALLTHLSQKLPISRFQRDLTDSTVLRNMGVAFGYALLGLDSLQRGLGKLEVNREALAADLDAAWEVLAEPIQTVMRRHGLANPYEQLKELTRGKAITRETLAAFIDTLALPEPEKVRLRALTPASYTGLATALARRIGEAK
;
A
#
# COMPACT_ATOMS: atom_id res chain seq x y z
N LEU A 1 -2.19 -7.54 -24.63
CA LEU A 1 -2.01 -8.44 -25.79
C LEU A 1 -3.31 -8.55 -26.56
N ALA A 2 -3.27 -8.68 -27.88
CA ALA A 2 -4.45 -8.91 -28.73
C ALA A 2 -4.07 -9.75 -29.95
N LYS A 3 -5.05 -10.46 -30.52
CA LYS A 3 -4.80 -11.48 -31.55
C LYS A 3 -5.79 -11.39 -32.71
N MET A 4 -5.37 -11.84 -33.89
CA MET A 4 -6.24 -11.98 -35.07
C MET A 4 -5.70 -13.07 -35.99
N ASN A 5 -6.10 -14.32 -35.77
CA ASN A 5 -5.55 -15.50 -36.48
C ASN A 5 -6.62 -16.58 -36.75
N GLY A 6 -7.90 -16.19 -36.79
CA GLY A 6 -9.00 -17.04 -37.20
C GLY A 6 -9.47 -18.05 -36.14
N ALA A 7 -10.12 -19.12 -36.63
CA ALA A 7 -10.93 -20.02 -35.81
C ALA A 7 -10.13 -20.80 -34.76
N VAL A 8 -8.89 -21.17 -35.02
CA VAL A 8 -8.06 -21.99 -34.09
C VAL A 8 -6.61 -21.54 -34.07
N GLY A 9 -6.31 -20.30 -34.48
CA GLY A 9 -4.96 -19.74 -34.39
C GLY A 9 -4.12 -19.79 -35.67
N ASN A 10 -4.60 -20.42 -36.74
CA ASN A 10 -3.75 -20.80 -37.88
C ASN A 10 -4.19 -20.20 -39.23
N TYR A 11 -5.00 -19.13 -39.24
CA TYR A 11 -5.40 -18.43 -40.46
C TYR A 11 -6.11 -19.29 -41.53
N ASN A 12 -6.63 -20.48 -41.19
CA ASN A 12 -7.09 -21.49 -42.16
C ASN A 12 -8.07 -20.93 -43.22
N ALA A 13 -9.12 -20.25 -42.79
CA ALA A 13 -10.12 -19.67 -43.69
C ALA A 13 -9.56 -18.54 -44.57
N HIS A 14 -8.59 -17.79 -44.03
CA HIS A 14 -7.95 -16.69 -44.73
C HIS A 14 -7.08 -17.22 -45.88
N LEU A 15 -6.23 -18.20 -45.58
CA LEU A 15 -5.36 -18.86 -46.57
C LEU A 15 -6.15 -19.69 -47.59
N ALA A 16 -7.30 -20.26 -47.20
CA ALA A 16 -8.18 -20.97 -48.14
C ALA A 16 -8.79 -20.03 -49.20
N ALA A 17 -9.07 -18.78 -48.84
CA ALA A 17 -9.63 -17.78 -49.76
C ALA A 17 -8.55 -16.99 -50.51
N TYR A 18 -7.44 -16.68 -49.85
CA TYR A 18 -6.34 -15.88 -50.38
C TYR A 18 -4.99 -16.47 -49.91
N PRO A 19 -4.43 -17.44 -50.65
CA PRO A 19 -3.20 -18.14 -50.24
C PRO A 19 -1.95 -17.27 -50.34
N ASP A 20 -1.95 -16.26 -51.22
CA ASP A 20 -0.76 -15.42 -51.50
C ASP A 20 -0.67 -14.19 -50.59
N VAL A 21 -1.61 -14.00 -49.67
CA VAL A 21 -1.62 -12.87 -48.73
C VAL A 21 -0.89 -13.25 -47.45
N ASP A 22 0.06 -12.42 -47.03
CA ASP A 22 0.69 -12.50 -45.71
C ASP A 22 -0.29 -12.06 -44.62
N TRP A 23 -1.08 -13.03 -44.15
CA TRP A 23 -2.12 -12.83 -43.15
C TRP A 23 -1.57 -12.54 -41.76
N GLU A 24 -0.38 -13.03 -41.41
CA GLU A 24 0.25 -12.70 -40.13
C GLU A 24 0.69 -11.24 -40.12
N ALA A 25 1.39 -10.77 -41.16
CA ALA A 25 1.77 -9.37 -41.26
C ALA A 25 0.55 -8.45 -41.35
N PHE A 26 -0.51 -8.87 -42.06
CA PHE A 26 -1.78 -8.14 -42.07
C PHE A 26 -2.39 -8.03 -40.66
N ALA A 27 -2.51 -9.14 -39.94
CA ALA A 27 -3.05 -9.18 -38.59
C ALA A 27 -2.25 -8.32 -37.60
N ARG A 28 -0.91 -8.40 -37.68
CA ARG A 28 0.00 -7.58 -36.88
C ARG A 28 -0.23 -6.10 -37.12
N ARG A 29 -0.27 -5.65 -38.38
CA ARG A 29 -0.55 -4.23 -38.71
C ARG A 29 -1.90 -3.78 -38.18
N VAL A 30 -2.93 -4.63 -38.27
CA VAL A 30 -4.24 -4.29 -37.69
C VAL A 30 -4.14 -4.11 -36.18
N VAL A 31 -3.53 -5.06 -35.47
CA VAL A 31 -3.48 -5.03 -34.00
C VAL A 31 -2.56 -3.91 -33.48
N GLU A 32 -1.37 -3.75 -34.05
CA GLU A 32 -0.37 -2.80 -33.56
C GLU A 32 -0.62 -1.38 -34.09
N GLU A 33 -0.82 -1.20 -35.40
CA GLU A 33 -0.86 0.14 -36.00
C GLU A 33 -2.27 0.76 -35.95
N ARG A 34 -3.33 -0.05 -36.08
CA ARG A 34 -4.71 0.47 -36.11
C ARG A 34 -5.37 0.49 -34.74
N LEU A 35 -5.09 -0.51 -33.90
CA LEU A 35 -5.69 -0.62 -32.56
C LEU A 35 -4.74 -0.17 -31.44
N GLY A 36 -3.44 -0.03 -31.70
CA GLY A 36 -2.47 0.39 -30.68
C GLY A 36 -2.21 -0.67 -29.61
N LEU A 37 -2.46 -1.95 -29.90
CA LEU A 37 -2.29 -3.06 -28.97
C LEU A 37 -1.08 -3.92 -29.35
N THR A 38 -0.51 -4.63 -28.38
CA THR A 38 0.58 -5.57 -28.65
C THR A 38 0.05 -6.86 -29.27
N PHE A 39 0.56 -7.22 -30.45
CA PHE A 39 0.13 -8.44 -31.16
C PHE A 39 0.62 -9.71 -30.47
N ASN A 40 -0.29 -10.68 -30.29
CA ASN A 40 0.00 -12.02 -29.83
C ASN A 40 -0.10 -13.00 -31.03
N PRO A 41 1.04 -13.45 -31.59
CA PRO A 41 1.04 -14.32 -32.77
C PRO A 41 0.58 -15.74 -32.47
N TYR A 42 0.74 -16.23 -31.24
CA TYR A 42 0.47 -17.61 -30.86
C TYR A 42 -0.73 -17.70 -29.95
N THR A 43 -1.88 -18.06 -30.51
CA THR A 43 -3.09 -18.28 -29.73
C THR A 43 -3.85 -19.50 -30.24
N ILE A 44 -4.74 -20.01 -29.40
CA ILE A 44 -5.83 -20.88 -29.84
C ILE A 44 -6.98 -20.02 -30.37
N GLN A 45 -8.21 -20.49 -30.26
CA GLN A 45 -9.37 -19.73 -30.68
C GLN A 45 -9.60 -18.44 -29.87
N ILE A 46 -9.13 -18.39 -28.63
CA ILE A 46 -9.14 -17.21 -27.74
C ILE A 46 -7.73 -16.65 -27.57
N GLU A 47 -7.62 -15.38 -27.18
CA GLU A 47 -6.39 -14.87 -26.53
C GLU A 47 -6.25 -15.58 -25.16
N PRO A 48 -5.05 -15.98 -24.73
CA PRO A 48 -4.87 -16.80 -23.52
C PRO A 48 -5.17 -16.07 -22.20
N HIS A 49 -5.42 -14.77 -22.20
CA HIS A 49 -5.77 -13.95 -21.04
C HIS A 49 -4.64 -13.78 -20.00
N ASP A 50 -3.41 -14.21 -20.28
CA ASP A 50 -2.27 -14.10 -19.36
C ASP A 50 -1.95 -12.63 -19.00
N ALA A 51 -1.93 -11.74 -20.00
CA ALA A 51 -1.72 -10.31 -19.77
C ALA A 51 -2.86 -9.67 -18.94
N MET A 52 -4.05 -10.26 -18.96
CA MET A 52 -5.15 -9.81 -18.11
C MET A 52 -4.95 -10.27 -16.67
N ALA A 53 -4.50 -11.50 -16.46
CA ALA A 53 -4.12 -12.01 -15.14
C ALA A 53 -3.01 -11.13 -14.52
N GLU A 54 -1.97 -10.79 -15.27
CA GLU A 54 -0.91 -9.88 -14.84
C GLU A 54 -1.46 -8.51 -14.39
N LEU A 55 -2.38 -7.93 -15.18
CA LEU A 55 -3.03 -6.67 -14.84
C LEU A 55 -3.85 -6.78 -13.54
N PHE A 56 -4.68 -7.82 -13.42
CA PHE A 56 -5.52 -8.03 -12.25
C PHE A 56 -4.71 -8.26 -10.99
N ASP A 57 -3.61 -9.01 -11.07
CA ASP A 57 -2.71 -9.23 -9.95
C ASP A 57 -1.97 -7.94 -9.56
N ALA A 58 -1.55 -7.13 -10.52
CA ALA A 58 -0.92 -5.83 -10.25
C ALA A 58 -1.89 -4.89 -9.53
N MET A 59 -3.15 -4.88 -9.94
CA MET A 59 -4.20 -4.15 -9.24
C MET A 59 -4.47 -4.70 -7.86
N ALA A 60 -4.55 -6.02 -7.70
CA ALA A 60 -4.81 -6.63 -6.40
C ALA A 60 -3.71 -6.28 -5.39
N ARG A 61 -2.43 -6.28 -5.83
CA ARG A 61 -1.30 -5.81 -5.03
C ARG A 61 -1.43 -4.33 -4.67
N THR A 62 -1.85 -3.48 -5.61
CA THR A 62 -2.08 -2.05 -5.36
C THR A 62 -3.18 -1.86 -4.32
N ASN A 63 -4.31 -2.52 -4.48
CA ASN A 63 -5.42 -2.51 -3.52
C ASN A 63 -4.99 -2.99 -2.14
N THR A 64 -4.13 -4.01 -2.03
CA THR A 64 -3.60 -4.48 -0.74
C THR A 64 -2.79 -3.39 -0.03
N ILE A 65 -1.97 -2.62 -0.75
CA ILE A 65 -1.25 -1.46 -0.19
C ILE A 65 -2.26 -0.41 0.30
N LEU A 66 -3.35 -0.18 -0.43
CA LEU A 66 -4.38 0.79 -0.05
C LEU A 66 -5.26 0.32 1.12
N ILE A 67 -5.44 -0.99 1.29
CA ILE A 67 -6.08 -1.59 2.47
C ILE A 67 -5.22 -1.32 3.70
N ASP A 68 -3.92 -1.60 3.62
CA ASP A 68 -2.97 -1.36 4.71
C ASP A 68 -2.96 0.13 5.11
N TRP A 69 -2.88 1.01 4.12
CA TRP A 69 -2.99 2.46 4.32
C TRP A 69 -4.31 2.86 5.00
N SER A 70 -5.44 2.28 4.58
CA SER A 70 -6.76 2.60 5.15
C SER A 70 -6.84 2.18 6.62
N ARG A 71 -6.26 1.03 6.98
CA ARG A 71 -6.19 0.52 8.35
C ARG A 71 -5.27 1.36 9.24
N ASP A 72 -4.11 1.75 8.73
CA ASP A 72 -3.18 2.61 9.47
C ASP A 72 -3.80 3.98 9.75
N LEU A 73 -4.46 4.59 8.75
CA LEU A 73 -5.17 5.86 8.97
C LEU A 73 -6.34 5.72 9.93
N TRP A 74 -7.10 4.63 9.86
CA TRP A 74 -8.12 4.32 10.86
C TRP A 74 -7.50 4.28 12.26
N GLY A 75 -6.35 3.61 12.42
CA GLY A 75 -5.62 3.52 13.68
C GLY A 75 -5.14 4.88 14.19
N TYR A 76 -4.51 5.69 13.33
CA TYR A 76 -4.07 7.03 13.70
C TYR A 76 -5.24 7.97 14.07
N ILE A 77 -6.41 7.81 13.44
CA ILE A 77 -7.63 8.54 13.83
C ILE A 77 -8.12 8.03 15.20
N SER A 78 -8.11 6.71 15.44
CA SER A 78 -8.50 6.13 16.72
C SER A 78 -7.58 6.56 17.88
N LEU A 79 -6.28 6.77 17.62
CA LEU A 79 -5.32 7.33 18.57
C LEU A 79 -5.44 8.85 18.73
N GLY A 80 -6.29 9.51 17.93
CA GLY A 80 -6.47 10.96 17.96
C GLY A 80 -5.34 11.76 17.33
N TYR A 81 -4.41 11.12 16.62
CA TYR A 81 -3.32 11.79 15.89
C TYR A 81 -3.85 12.56 14.67
N PHE A 82 -4.98 12.13 14.13
CA PHE A 82 -5.74 12.90 13.15
C PHE A 82 -7.14 13.23 13.68
N LYS A 83 -7.54 14.48 13.50
CA LYS A 83 -8.93 14.92 13.55
C LYS A 83 -9.53 14.87 12.15
N GLN A 84 -10.85 14.84 12.08
CA GLN A 84 -11.59 14.84 10.82
C GLN A 84 -12.42 16.12 10.69
N ARG A 85 -12.25 16.84 9.59
CA ARG A 85 -13.09 17.99 9.25
C ARG A 85 -14.52 17.53 8.98
N LEU A 86 -15.47 18.12 9.71
CA LEU A 86 -16.89 17.89 9.49
C LEU A 86 -17.42 18.80 8.38
N LYS A 87 -18.24 18.26 7.49
CA LYS A 87 -19.10 19.10 6.65
C LYS A 87 -20.36 19.48 7.42
N SER A 88 -20.83 20.71 7.23
CA SER A 88 -22.11 21.15 7.81
C SER A 88 -23.24 20.24 7.34
N GLY A 89 -24.01 19.69 8.28
CA GLY A 89 -25.12 18.75 8.01
C GLY A 89 -24.74 17.25 7.99
N GLU A 90 -23.47 16.89 8.19
CA GLU A 90 -23.04 15.49 8.24
C GLU A 90 -23.40 14.86 9.60
N ILE A 91 -24.20 13.78 9.58
CA ILE A 91 -24.60 13.03 10.79
C ILE A 91 -23.60 11.90 11.01
N GLY A 92 -22.75 12.01 12.03
CA GLY A 92 -21.72 11.00 12.31
C GLY A 92 -22.23 9.74 13.02
N SER A 93 -23.30 9.84 13.82
CA SER A 93 -24.02 8.71 14.42
C SER A 93 -25.48 9.08 14.68
N SER A 94 -26.40 8.13 14.49
CA SER A 94 -27.84 8.31 14.73
C SER A 94 -28.19 8.49 16.22
N THR A 95 -27.31 8.08 17.13
CA THR A 95 -27.56 8.13 18.59
C THR A 95 -26.49 8.88 19.38
N MET A 96 -25.34 9.18 18.78
CA MET A 96 -24.21 9.87 19.43
C MET A 96 -23.78 11.10 18.63
N PRO A 97 -24.36 12.29 18.89
CA PRO A 97 -24.15 13.49 18.07
C PRO A 97 -22.71 14.00 17.98
N HIS A 98 -21.84 13.61 18.92
CA HIS A 98 -20.43 14.00 18.97
C HIS A 98 -19.50 13.05 18.21
N LYS A 99 -19.99 11.90 17.73
CA LYS A 99 -19.14 10.85 17.16
C LYS A 99 -18.79 11.15 15.70
N VAL A 100 -17.50 11.20 15.39
CA VAL A 100 -16.97 11.38 14.03
C VAL A 100 -16.18 10.13 13.65
N ASN A 101 -16.72 9.31 12.75
CA ASN A 101 -16.14 8.02 12.37
C ASN A 101 -15.33 8.14 11.07
N PRO A 102 -14.21 7.41 10.93
CA PRO A 102 -13.41 7.36 9.70
C PRO A 102 -14.07 6.54 8.58
N ILE A 103 -15.37 6.77 8.31
CA ILE A 103 -16.20 5.94 7.42
C ILE A 103 -15.66 5.86 5.99
N ASP A 104 -14.99 6.90 5.53
CA ASP A 104 -14.42 6.93 4.19
C ASP A 104 -13.28 5.90 4.04
N PHE A 105 -12.46 5.71 5.09
CA PHE A 105 -11.40 4.71 5.11
C PHE A 105 -11.96 3.29 5.30
N GLU A 106 -12.97 3.12 6.14
CA GLU A 106 -13.67 1.83 6.33
C GLU A 106 -14.36 1.37 5.03
N ASN A 107 -15.00 2.30 4.32
CA ASN A 107 -15.59 2.03 3.00
C ASN A 107 -14.53 1.68 1.95
N ALA A 108 -13.40 2.38 1.95
CA ALA A 108 -12.30 2.09 1.05
C ALA A 108 -11.74 0.68 1.27
N GLU A 109 -11.44 0.33 2.53
CA GLU A 109 -10.96 -1.00 2.93
C GLU A 109 -11.90 -2.12 2.43
N GLY A 110 -13.20 -2.00 2.72
CA GLY A 110 -14.18 -3.02 2.33
C GLY A 110 -14.27 -3.20 0.80
N ASN A 111 -14.29 -2.09 0.05
CA ASN A 111 -14.37 -2.14 -1.41
C ASN A 111 -13.09 -2.71 -2.05
N PHE A 112 -11.90 -2.36 -1.56
CA PHE A 112 -10.66 -2.97 -2.04
C PHE A 112 -10.60 -4.47 -1.77
N GLY A 113 -11.13 -4.94 -0.63
CA GLY A 113 -11.25 -6.36 -0.33
C GLY A 113 -12.15 -7.11 -1.34
N LEU A 114 -13.33 -6.54 -1.65
CA LEU A 114 -14.25 -7.10 -2.66
C LEU A 114 -13.64 -7.08 -4.06
N ALA A 115 -12.95 -6.00 -4.43
CA ALA A 115 -12.23 -5.91 -5.68
C ALA A 115 -11.20 -7.05 -5.80
N ASN A 116 -10.38 -7.26 -4.77
CA ASN A 116 -9.34 -8.29 -4.76
C ASN A 116 -9.89 -9.70 -4.88
N ALA A 117 -11.02 -10.00 -4.24
CA ALA A 117 -11.67 -11.30 -4.35
C ALA A 117 -12.03 -11.62 -5.82
N LEU A 118 -12.61 -10.66 -6.54
CA LEU A 118 -12.97 -10.83 -7.94
C LEU A 118 -11.75 -10.80 -8.87
N LEU A 119 -10.82 -9.86 -8.68
CA LEU A 119 -9.60 -9.77 -9.50
C LEU A 119 -8.78 -11.07 -9.43
N THR A 120 -8.63 -11.65 -8.24
CA THR A 120 -7.91 -12.91 -8.04
C THR A 120 -8.63 -14.07 -8.74
N HIS A 121 -9.96 -14.14 -8.63
CA HIS A 121 -10.74 -15.15 -9.35
C HIS A 121 -10.56 -15.03 -10.87
N LEU A 122 -10.66 -13.81 -11.42
CA LEU A 122 -10.47 -13.55 -12.84
C LEU A 122 -9.06 -13.97 -13.30
N SER A 123 -8.04 -13.56 -12.56
CA SER A 123 -6.63 -13.86 -12.82
C SER A 123 -6.36 -15.37 -12.89
N GLN A 124 -6.89 -16.12 -11.93
CA GLN A 124 -6.65 -17.58 -11.85
C GLN A 124 -7.51 -18.38 -12.83
N LYS A 125 -8.72 -17.92 -13.15
CA LYS A 125 -9.70 -18.70 -13.92
C LYS A 125 -9.64 -18.45 -15.42
N LEU A 126 -9.31 -17.25 -15.88
CA LEU A 126 -9.35 -16.89 -17.30
C LEU A 126 -8.30 -17.61 -18.14
N PRO A 127 -7.04 -17.77 -17.68
CA PRO A 127 -6.00 -18.43 -18.48
C PRO A 127 -6.19 -19.94 -18.71
N ILE A 128 -7.19 -20.55 -18.06
CA ILE A 128 -7.45 -21.98 -18.14
C ILE A 128 -8.70 -22.23 -18.97
N SER A 129 -8.51 -22.82 -20.16
CA SER A 129 -9.57 -23.19 -21.10
C SER A 129 -9.29 -24.57 -21.70
N ARG A 130 -10.31 -25.43 -21.81
CA ARG A 130 -10.13 -26.80 -22.33
C ARG A 130 -9.83 -26.80 -23.83
N PHE A 131 -8.80 -27.53 -24.25
CA PHE A 131 -8.39 -27.69 -25.66
C PHE A 131 -8.23 -26.34 -26.39
N GLN A 132 -8.85 -26.15 -27.56
CA GLN A 132 -8.76 -24.89 -28.33
C GLN A 132 -9.64 -23.76 -27.76
N ARG A 133 -10.61 -24.10 -26.90
CA ARG A 133 -11.30 -23.26 -25.91
C ARG A 133 -12.52 -24.03 -25.35
N ASP A 134 -12.94 -23.68 -24.15
CA ASP A 134 -14.34 -23.71 -23.74
C ASP A 134 -14.89 -22.28 -23.63
N LEU A 135 -16.19 -22.13 -23.38
CA LEU A 135 -16.87 -20.83 -23.39
C LEU A 135 -17.11 -20.25 -21.98
N THR A 136 -16.47 -20.82 -20.96
CA THR A 136 -16.67 -20.39 -19.56
C THR A 136 -16.10 -18.99 -19.30
N ASP A 137 -15.07 -18.59 -20.06
CA ASP A 137 -14.46 -17.27 -20.01
C ASP A 137 -15.45 -16.16 -20.45
N SER A 138 -16.32 -16.43 -21.42
CA SER A 138 -17.27 -15.44 -21.98
C SER A 138 -18.19 -14.79 -20.94
N THR A 139 -18.73 -15.57 -19.99
CA THR A 139 -19.56 -15.00 -18.91
C THR A 139 -18.70 -14.35 -17.83
N VAL A 140 -17.50 -14.87 -17.59
CA VAL A 140 -16.58 -14.37 -16.57
C VAL A 140 -15.99 -13.02 -16.97
N LEU A 141 -15.61 -12.81 -18.23
CA LEU A 141 -15.11 -11.54 -18.77
C LEU A 141 -16.10 -10.38 -18.61
N ARG A 142 -17.41 -10.66 -18.56
CA ARG A 142 -18.45 -9.64 -18.33
C ARG A 142 -18.42 -9.07 -16.90
N ASN A 143 -17.67 -9.69 -15.99
CA ASN A 143 -17.52 -9.27 -14.60
C ASN A 143 -16.26 -8.46 -14.33
N MET A 144 -15.42 -8.20 -15.33
CA MET A 144 -14.25 -7.32 -15.17
C MET A 144 -14.67 -5.96 -14.60
N GLY A 145 -15.69 -5.33 -15.19
CA GLY A 145 -16.19 -4.03 -14.74
C GLY A 145 -16.69 -4.02 -13.30
N VAL A 146 -17.16 -5.15 -12.77
CA VAL A 146 -17.57 -5.28 -11.36
C VAL A 146 -16.35 -5.19 -10.44
N ALA A 147 -15.28 -5.91 -10.76
CA ALA A 147 -14.03 -5.88 -10.01
C ALA A 147 -13.39 -4.49 -10.02
N PHE A 148 -13.30 -3.85 -11.20
CA PHE A 148 -12.82 -2.47 -11.33
C PHE A 148 -13.74 -1.46 -10.64
N GLY A 149 -15.06 -1.69 -10.65
CA GLY A 149 -16.05 -0.83 -10.00
C GLY A 149 -15.83 -0.74 -8.49
N TYR A 150 -15.60 -1.88 -7.83
CA TYR A 150 -15.24 -1.89 -6.41
C TYR A 150 -13.92 -1.14 -6.16
N ALA A 151 -12.88 -1.38 -6.97
CA ALA A 151 -11.61 -0.66 -6.81
C ALA A 151 -11.78 0.86 -6.97
N LEU A 152 -12.58 1.30 -7.94
CA LEU A 152 -12.86 2.72 -8.18
C LEU A 152 -13.63 3.35 -7.00
N LEU A 153 -14.64 2.67 -6.46
CA LEU A 153 -15.35 3.13 -5.26
C LEU A 153 -14.40 3.24 -4.07
N GLY A 154 -13.48 2.28 -3.91
CA GLY A 154 -12.46 2.34 -2.87
C GLY A 154 -11.54 3.55 -3.01
N LEU A 155 -11.09 3.85 -4.23
CA LEU A 155 -10.26 5.03 -4.51
C LEU A 155 -11.00 6.34 -4.22
N ASP A 156 -12.26 6.45 -4.64
CA ASP A 156 -13.08 7.65 -4.40
C ASP A 156 -13.33 7.88 -2.90
N SER A 157 -13.67 6.82 -2.15
CA SER A 157 -13.79 6.89 -0.69
C SER A 157 -12.47 7.29 -0.03
N LEU A 158 -11.35 6.67 -0.42
CA LEU A 158 -10.03 6.98 0.12
C LEU A 158 -9.66 8.46 -0.13
N GLN A 159 -9.89 8.97 -1.34
CA GLN A 159 -9.63 10.37 -1.69
C GLN A 159 -10.47 11.33 -0.84
N ARG A 160 -11.75 11.02 -0.62
CA ARG A 160 -12.63 11.81 0.26
C ARG A 160 -12.12 11.82 1.70
N GLY A 161 -11.72 10.66 2.24
CA GLY A 161 -11.15 10.53 3.57
C GLY A 161 -9.87 11.37 3.74
N LEU A 162 -8.94 11.28 2.79
CA LEU A 162 -7.71 12.09 2.79
C LEU A 162 -8.02 13.59 2.77
N GLY A 163 -9.05 14.00 2.04
CA GLY A 163 -9.55 15.38 2.00
C GLY A 163 -10.17 15.88 3.31
N LYS A 164 -10.35 15.03 4.33
CA LYS A 164 -10.90 15.40 5.65
C LYS A 164 -9.86 15.42 6.77
N LEU A 165 -8.65 14.87 6.55
CA LEU A 165 -7.64 14.76 7.60
C LEU A 165 -7.10 16.11 8.07
N GLU A 166 -6.92 16.24 9.38
CA GLU A 166 -6.24 17.34 10.05
C GLU A 166 -5.32 16.80 11.14
N VAL A 167 -4.02 17.12 11.07
CA VAL A 167 -3.02 16.62 12.02
C VAL A 167 -3.23 17.23 13.40
N ASN A 168 -3.32 16.37 14.42
CA ASN A 168 -3.38 16.78 15.83
C ASN A 168 -1.98 16.79 16.45
N ARG A 169 -1.27 17.91 16.26
CA ARG A 169 0.12 18.06 16.74
C ARG A 169 0.26 17.94 18.25
N GLU A 170 -0.74 18.39 19.00
CA GLU A 170 -0.74 18.34 20.47
C GLU A 170 -0.80 16.89 20.98
N ALA A 171 -1.69 16.06 20.42
CA ALA A 171 -1.77 14.65 20.77
C ALA A 171 -0.47 13.90 20.45
N LEU A 172 0.11 14.12 19.27
CA LEU A 172 1.40 13.54 18.88
C LEU A 172 2.53 13.95 19.84
N ALA A 173 2.59 15.24 20.19
CA ALA A 173 3.61 15.75 21.10
C ALA A 173 3.48 15.18 22.51
N ALA A 174 2.24 15.10 23.03
CA ALA A 174 1.97 14.54 24.34
C ALA A 174 2.34 13.05 24.43
N ASP A 175 2.01 12.27 23.40
CA ASP A 175 2.32 10.84 23.37
C ASP A 175 3.82 10.58 23.29
N LEU A 176 4.55 11.38 22.49
CA LEU A 176 6.01 11.35 22.47
C LEU A 176 6.64 11.75 23.81
N ASP A 177 6.10 12.75 24.51
CA ASP A 177 6.63 13.18 25.81
C ASP A 177 6.36 12.16 26.93
N ALA A 178 5.40 11.24 26.72
CA ALA A 178 5.13 10.13 27.63
C ALA A 178 6.01 8.89 27.36
N ALA A 179 6.66 8.81 26.19
CA ALA A 179 7.34 7.61 25.71
C ALA A 179 8.89 7.73 25.74
N TRP A 180 9.47 8.09 26.88
CA TRP A 180 10.93 8.27 27.01
C TRP A 180 11.73 6.97 26.82
N GLU A 181 11.11 5.81 27.00
CA GLU A 181 11.71 4.50 26.79
C GLU A 181 12.29 4.29 25.39
N VAL A 182 11.78 5.00 24.38
CA VAL A 182 12.29 4.90 23.00
C VAL A 182 13.75 5.37 22.87
N LEU A 183 14.22 6.21 23.81
CA LEU A 183 15.61 6.67 23.85
C LEU A 183 16.58 5.62 24.41
N ALA A 184 16.09 4.46 24.85
CA ALA A 184 16.95 3.35 25.24
C ALA A 184 17.85 2.89 24.07
N GLU A 185 17.30 2.81 22.86
CA GLU A 185 18.02 2.38 21.66
C GLU A 185 19.23 3.28 21.31
N PRO A 186 19.10 4.61 21.19
CA PRO A 186 20.25 5.47 20.85
C PRO A 186 21.31 5.46 21.95
N ILE A 187 20.92 5.40 23.23
CA ILE A 187 21.88 5.30 24.35
C ILE A 187 22.68 3.99 24.24
N GLN A 188 21.98 2.86 24.08
CA GLN A 188 22.62 1.55 23.89
C GLN A 188 23.60 1.56 22.71
N THR A 189 23.21 2.20 21.61
CA THR A 189 24.01 2.25 20.38
C THR A 189 25.29 3.06 20.60
N VAL A 190 25.22 4.18 21.33
CA VAL A 190 26.42 4.96 21.71
C VAL A 190 27.30 4.17 22.68
N MET A 191 26.73 3.49 23.67
CA MET A 191 27.49 2.61 24.57
C MET A 191 28.27 1.54 23.79
N ARG A 192 27.64 0.91 22.79
CA ARG A 192 28.30 -0.08 21.90
C ARG A 192 29.45 0.55 21.11
N ARG A 193 29.25 1.75 20.54
CA ARG A 193 30.30 2.48 19.81
C ARG A 193 31.54 2.74 20.68
N HIS A 194 31.36 2.95 21.97
CA HIS A 194 32.44 3.20 22.93
C HIS A 194 32.93 1.94 23.67
N GLY A 195 32.47 0.74 23.29
CA GLY A 195 32.98 -0.51 23.84
C GLY A 195 32.54 -0.81 25.29
N LEU A 196 31.46 -0.19 25.78
CA LEU A 196 30.93 -0.51 27.10
C LEU A 196 30.39 -1.94 27.12
N ALA A 197 30.64 -2.67 28.21
CA ALA A 197 30.20 -4.05 28.36
C ALA A 197 28.68 -4.14 28.60
N ASN A 198 28.03 -5.16 28.02
CA ASN A 198 26.61 -5.48 28.22
C ASN A 198 25.59 -4.30 28.11
N PRO A 199 25.64 -3.42 27.07
CA PRO A 199 24.76 -2.25 27.03
C PRO A 199 23.27 -2.57 27.07
N TYR A 200 22.84 -3.63 26.38
CA TYR A 200 21.45 -4.06 26.36
C TYR A 200 20.95 -4.47 27.75
N GLU A 201 21.73 -5.25 28.50
CA GLU A 201 21.33 -5.71 29.83
C GLU A 201 21.30 -4.56 30.84
N GLN A 202 22.27 -3.63 30.77
CA GLN A 202 22.26 -2.43 31.62
C GLN A 202 21.00 -1.58 31.41
N LEU A 203 20.58 -1.41 30.15
CA LEU A 203 19.34 -0.70 29.84
C LEU A 203 18.10 -1.49 30.21
N LYS A 204 18.09 -2.81 30.00
CA LYS A 204 16.98 -3.68 30.38
C LYS A 204 16.74 -3.68 31.89
N GLU A 205 17.79 -3.64 32.70
CA GLU A 205 17.67 -3.48 34.16
C GLU A 205 17.08 -2.11 34.55
N LEU A 206 17.41 -1.05 33.81
CA LEU A 206 16.82 0.29 33.98
C LEU A 206 15.34 0.32 33.59
N THR A 207 14.95 -0.37 32.52
CA THR A 207 13.60 -0.33 31.93
C THR A 207 12.61 -1.30 32.57
N ARG A 208 13.09 -2.34 33.28
CA ARG A 208 12.22 -3.43 33.78
C ARG A 208 11.42 -2.99 35.01
N GLY A 209 10.11 -2.81 34.81
CA GLY A 209 9.14 -2.58 35.89
C GLY A 209 9.15 -1.17 36.47
N LYS A 210 9.80 -0.21 35.81
CA LYS A 210 9.83 1.21 36.19
C LYS A 210 9.42 2.08 35.01
N ALA A 211 8.67 3.14 35.29
CA ALA A 211 8.44 4.19 34.30
C ALA A 211 9.76 4.87 33.97
N ILE A 212 10.05 5.01 32.68
CA ILE A 212 11.23 5.71 32.20
C ILE A 212 10.84 7.16 32.01
N THR A 213 11.56 8.05 32.69
CA THR A 213 11.35 9.49 32.59
C THR A 213 12.63 10.14 32.11
N ARG A 214 12.52 11.40 31.73
CA ARG A 214 13.68 12.23 31.39
C ARG A 214 14.76 12.18 32.48
N GLU A 215 14.35 12.30 33.73
CA GLU A 215 15.24 12.36 34.90
C GLU A 215 15.95 11.02 35.11
N THR A 216 15.23 9.90 34.99
CA THR A 216 15.84 8.57 35.17
C THR A 216 16.83 8.24 34.06
N LEU A 217 16.56 8.63 32.82
CA LEU A 217 17.52 8.49 31.72
C LEU A 217 18.73 9.41 31.88
N ALA A 218 18.52 10.66 32.28
CA ALA A 218 19.63 11.59 32.52
C ALA A 218 20.57 11.06 33.61
N ALA A 219 20.01 10.59 34.74
CA ALA A 219 20.78 9.98 35.81
C ALA A 219 21.53 8.72 35.35
N PHE A 220 20.91 7.89 34.50
CA PHE A 220 21.59 6.72 33.93
C PHE A 220 22.77 7.12 33.05
N ILE A 221 22.58 8.08 32.14
CA ILE A 221 23.63 8.60 31.24
C ILE A 221 24.84 9.11 32.05
N ASP A 222 24.60 9.71 33.22
CA ASP A 222 25.67 10.21 34.09
C ASP A 222 26.57 9.10 34.62
N THR A 223 26.03 7.91 34.87
CA THR A 223 26.81 6.75 35.35
C THR A 223 27.67 6.11 34.26
N LEU A 224 27.39 6.37 32.98
CA LEU A 224 28.09 5.74 31.87
C LEU A 224 29.54 6.22 31.76
N ALA A 225 30.46 5.31 31.46
CA ALA A 225 31.85 5.62 31.14
C ALA A 225 32.01 6.17 29.70
N LEU A 226 31.31 7.26 29.39
CA LEU A 226 31.32 7.94 28.09
C LEU A 226 32.02 9.31 28.17
N PRO A 227 32.63 9.79 27.07
CA PRO A 227 33.14 11.16 26.99
C PRO A 227 32.03 12.19 27.25
N GLU A 228 32.34 13.29 27.93
CA GLU A 228 31.34 14.32 28.26
C GLU A 228 30.58 14.88 27.04
N PRO A 229 31.20 15.11 25.86
CA PRO A 229 30.45 15.52 24.68
C PRO A 229 29.35 14.54 24.25
N GLU A 230 29.58 13.23 24.43
CA GLU A 230 28.57 12.20 24.13
C GLU A 230 27.46 12.17 25.19
N LYS A 231 27.80 12.35 26.46
CA LYS A 231 26.79 12.49 27.53
C LYS A 231 25.90 13.69 27.29
N VAL A 232 26.48 14.86 26.99
CA VAL A 232 25.74 16.08 26.65
C VAL A 232 24.81 15.84 25.46
N ARG A 233 25.31 15.21 24.39
CA ARG A 233 24.50 14.90 23.21
C ARG A 233 23.34 13.95 23.52
N LEU A 234 23.57 12.92 24.33
CA LEU A 234 22.51 11.99 24.75
C LEU A 234 21.47 12.64 25.67
N ARG A 235 21.88 13.49 26.63
CA ARG A 235 20.96 14.23 27.51
C ARG A 235 20.09 15.25 26.75
N ALA A 236 20.57 15.72 25.59
CA ALA A 236 19.83 16.65 24.74
C ALA A 236 18.76 15.97 23.88
N LEU A 237 18.78 14.62 23.76
CA LEU A 237 17.76 13.89 23.01
C LEU A 237 16.40 13.97 23.72
N THR A 238 15.36 14.05 22.91
CA THR A 238 13.97 13.88 23.31
C THR A 238 13.31 12.88 22.35
N PRO A 239 12.24 12.19 22.73
CA PRO A 239 11.50 11.32 21.80
C PRO A 239 11.10 12.07 20.51
N ALA A 240 10.67 13.33 20.63
CA ALA A 240 10.30 14.17 19.49
C ALA A 240 11.45 14.57 18.55
N SER A 241 12.70 14.63 19.06
CA SER A 241 13.88 14.95 18.24
C SER A 241 14.58 13.70 17.69
N TYR A 242 14.31 12.52 18.25
CA TYR A 242 14.87 11.24 17.81
C TYR A 242 14.11 10.67 16.60
N THR A 243 14.13 11.41 15.48
CA THR A 243 13.43 11.04 14.23
C THR A 243 14.39 10.65 13.10
N GLY A 244 15.70 10.61 13.37
CA GLY A 244 16.72 10.22 12.41
C GLY A 244 16.63 11.04 11.11
N LEU A 245 16.51 10.34 9.98
CA LEU A 245 16.41 10.96 8.65
C LEU A 245 14.97 11.14 8.15
N ALA A 246 13.95 10.97 9.00
CA ALA A 246 12.54 10.92 8.58
C ALA A 246 12.13 12.10 7.69
N THR A 247 12.40 13.34 8.11
CA THR A 247 12.06 14.54 7.33
C THR A 247 12.80 14.61 5.99
N ALA A 248 14.09 14.24 5.96
CA ALA A 248 14.90 14.28 4.74
C ALA A 248 14.49 13.19 3.74
N LEU A 249 14.10 12.01 4.22
CA LEU A 249 13.54 10.93 3.39
C LEU A 249 12.21 11.35 2.78
N ALA A 250 11.31 11.93 3.57
CA ALA A 250 9.99 12.37 3.09
C ALA A 250 10.08 13.47 2.01
N ARG A 251 10.98 14.45 2.17
CA ARG A 251 11.16 15.53 1.17
C ARG A 251 11.70 15.03 -0.17
N ARG A 252 12.64 14.10 -0.15
CA ARG A 252 13.24 13.53 -1.37
C ARG A 252 12.20 12.92 -2.32
N ILE A 253 11.13 12.34 -1.80
CA ILE A 253 10.05 11.78 -2.62
C ILE A 253 9.26 12.89 -3.33
N GLY A 254 9.06 14.04 -2.67
CA GLY A 254 8.35 15.18 -3.24
C GLY A 254 9.14 15.94 -4.32
N GLU A 255 10.47 15.95 -4.20
CA GLU A 255 11.40 16.61 -5.14
C GLU A 255 11.74 15.73 -6.35
N ALA A 256 11.50 14.42 -6.30
CA ALA A 256 11.75 13.49 -7.40
C ALA A 256 10.66 13.50 -8.50
N LYS A 257 9.82 14.54 -8.54
CA LYS A 257 8.80 14.79 -9.58
C LYS A 257 9.30 15.86 -10.54
#